data_AF-A0A2P9HB12-F1
#
_entry.id   AF-A0A2P9HB12-F1
#
_cell.length_a   1.000
_cell.length_b   1.000
_cell.length_c   1.000
_cell.angle_alpha   90.00
_cell.angle_beta   90.00
_cell.angle_gamma   90.00
#
_symmetry.space_group_name_H-M   'P 1'
#
loop_
_entity.id
_entity.type
_entity.pdbx_description
1 polymer ?
#
loop_
_entity_poly.entity_id
_entity_poly.type
_entity_poly.pdbx_seq_one_letter_code
_entity_poly.pdbx_strand_id
1 'polypeptide(L)'
;MKGNGIVALDKPNALISAVLNGIATQAFTNQQRMYAMPAFADAMDESEIAALVSWMRAQWGGRGGHPVTAGLVKAFQRSVR
;
A
#
# COMPACT_ATOMS: atom_id res chain seq x y z
N MET A 1 1.10 -8.39 -7.78
CA MET A 1 0.74 -6.95 -7.92
C MET A 1 0.57 -6.48 -9.35
N LYS A 2 1.29 -7.01 -10.34
CA LYS A 2 0.98 -6.76 -11.77
C LYS A 2 -0.50 -7.09 -12.04
N GLY A 3 -1.24 -6.14 -12.63
CA GLY A 3 -2.69 -6.24 -12.87
C GLY A 3 -3.58 -5.75 -11.72
N ASN A 4 -3.03 -5.36 -10.56
CA ASN A 4 -3.80 -4.76 -9.49
C ASN A 4 -3.99 -3.24 -9.74
N GLY A 5 -5.23 -2.77 -9.85
CA GLY A 5 -5.52 -1.36 -10.11
C GLY A 5 -4.98 -0.40 -9.05
N ILE A 6 -4.80 -0.84 -7.80
CA ILE A 6 -4.37 0.02 -6.68
C ILE A 6 -3.00 0.66 -6.90
N VAL A 7 -2.09 0.00 -7.64
CA VAL A 7 -0.75 0.54 -7.95
C VAL A 7 -0.79 1.59 -9.06
N ALA A 8 -1.82 1.57 -9.89
CA ALA A 8 -1.98 2.49 -11.02
C ALA A 8 -2.79 3.76 -10.67
N LEU A 9 -3.48 3.77 -9.52
CA LEU A 9 -4.29 4.91 -9.08
C LEU A 9 -3.47 6.21 -9.01
N ASP A 10 -4.10 7.33 -9.33
CA ASP A 10 -3.46 8.64 -9.28
C ASP A 10 -2.93 8.97 -7.88
N LYS A 11 -3.79 8.78 -6.88
CA LYS A 11 -3.45 8.95 -5.47
C LYS A 11 -2.94 7.62 -4.89
N PRO A 12 -1.78 7.61 -4.21
CA PRO A 12 -1.20 6.39 -3.63
C PRO A 12 -1.86 5.95 -2.32
N ASN A 13 -2.83 6.71 -1.82
CA ASN A 13 -3.41 6.61 -0.47
C ASN A 13 -3.87 5.19 -0.10
N ALA A 14 -4.62 4.54 -1.00
CA ALA A 14 -5.15 3.20 -0.75
C ALA A 14 -4.01 2.17 -0.63
N LEU A 15 -2.96 2.30 -1.46
CA LEU A 15 -1.80 1.43 -1.41
C LEU A 15 -0.98 1.68 -0.13
N ILE A 16 -0.76 2.94 0.23
CA ILE A 16 -0.07 3.33 1.48
C ILE A 16 -0.82 2.75 2.69
N SER A 17 -2.15 2.90 2.74
CA SER A 17 -2.97 2.36 3.82
C SER A 17 -2.91 0.84 3.91
N ALA A 18 -2.93 0.14 2.78
CA ALA A 18 -2.83 -1.32 2.76
C ALA A 18 -1.47 -1.83 3.26
N VAL A 19 -0.38 -1.13 2.95
CA VAL A 19 0.96 -1.49 3.45
C VAL A 19 1.10 -1.15 4.93
N LEU A 20 0.65 0.03 5.36
CA LEU A 20 0.74 0.46 6.77
C LEU A 20 -0.10 -0.44 7.68
N ASN A 21 -1.37 -0.66 7.33
CA ASN A 21 -2.35 -1.27 8.23
C ASN A 21 -2.60 -2.75 7.94
N GLY A 22 -2.04 -3.26 6.85
CA GLY A 22 -2.37 -4.57 6.35
C GLY A 22 -3.81 -4.63 5.81
N ILE A 23 -4.26 -5.84 5.53
CA ILE A 23 -5.62 -6.15 5.09
C ILE A 23 -6.07 -7.36 5.89
N ALA A 24 -7.22 -7.28 6.55
CA ALA A 24 -7.77 -8.42 7.28
C ALA A 24 -8.19 -9.54 6.32
N THR A 25 -8.25 -10.77 6.82
CA THR A 25 -8.83 -11.88 6.06
C THR A 25 -10.27 -11.54 5.70
N GLN A 26 -10.61 -11.62 4.42
CA GLN A 26 -11.97 -11.41 3.93
C GLN A 26 -12.51 -12.71 3.36
N ALA A 27 -13.65 -13.16 3.88
CA ALA A 27 -14.36 -14.31 3.34
C ALA A 27 -15.35 -13.84 2.25
N PHE A 28 -15.42 -14.60 1.16
CA PHE A 28 -16.37 -14.42 0.08
C PHE A 28 -17.30 -15.64 -0.03
N THR A 29 -18.34 -15.53 -0.87
CA THR A 29 -19.20 -16.67 -1.22
C THR A 29 -18.39 -17.79 -1.90
N ASN A 30 -18.91 -19.01 -1.90
CA ASN A 30 -18.27 -20.18 -2.52
C ASN A 30 -16.89 -20.54 -1.93
N GLN A 31 -16.73 -20.37 -0.61
CA GLN A 31 -15.50 -20.72 0.12
C GLN A 31 -14.23 -19.98 -0.34
N GLN A 32 -14.35 -18.93 -1.14
CA GLN A 32 -13.23 -18.08 -1.52
C GLN A 32 -12.83 -17.19 -0.35
N ARG A 33 -11.51 -16.97 -0.19
CA ARG A 33 -10.96 -16.13 0.88
C ARG A 33 -9.82 -15.28 0.34
N MET A 34 -9.81 -14.01 0.73
CA MET A 34 -8.60 -13.20 0.72
C MET A 34 -7.90 -13.41 2.05
N TYR A 35 -6.69 -13.96 2.02
CA TYR A 35 -5.89 -14.12 3.24
C TYR A 35 -5.35 -12.78 3.71
N ALA A 36 -5.20 -12.66 5.04
CA ALA A 36 -4.69 -11.46 5.64
C ALA A 36 -3.32 -11.07 5.06
N MET A 37 -3.16 -9.78 4.81
CA MET A 37 -1.86 -9.15 4.58
C MET A 37 -1.45 -8.48 5.89
N PRO A 38 -0.30 -8.85 6.49
CA PRO A 38 0.18 -8.19 7.71
C PRO A 38 0.42 -6.69 7.50
N ALA A 39 0.28 -5.93 8.59
CA ALA A 39 0.71 -4.53 8.66
C ALA A 39 2.23 -4.45 8.67
N PHE A 40 2.80 -3.47 7.97
CA PHE A 40 4.25 -3.20 7.97
C PHE A 40 4.64 -1.96 8.81
N ALA A 41 3.67 -1.27 9.42
CA ALA A 41 3.92 -0.06 10.20
C ALA A 41 4.87 -0.24 11.40
N ASP A 42 4.99 -1.45 11.95
CA ASP A 42 5.90 -1.77 13.05
C ASP A 42 7.25 -2.35 12.59
N ALA A 43 7.37 -2.67 11.29
CA ALA A 43 8.54 -3.35 10.72
C ALA A 43 9.39 -2.44 9.82
N MET A 44 8.83 -1.33 9.34
CA MET A 44 9.46 -0.43 8.38
C MET A 44 9.19 1.03 8.76
N ASP A 45 10.17 1.90 8.56
CA ASP A 45 9.99 3.34 8.75
C ASP A 45 9.25 4.01 7.56
N GLU A 46 8.86 5.28 7.71
CA GLU A 46 8.09 5.97 6.67
C GLU A 46 8.85 6.14 5.35
N SER A 47 10.19 6.16 5.39
CA SER A 47 11.05 6.28 4.21
C SER A 47 11.15 4.96 3.45
N GLU A 48 11.27 3.84 4.17
CA GLU A 48 11.28 2.50 3.61
C GLU A 48 9.94 2.16 2.97
N ILE A 49 8.83 2.51 3.64
CA ILE A 49 7.49 2.34 3.09
C ILE A 49 7.30 3.22 1.84
N ALA A 50 7.76 4.48 1.87
CA ALA A 50 7.70 5.37 0.71
C ALA A 50 8.49 4.81 -0.48
N ALA A 51 9.69 4.27 -0.25
CA ALA A 51 10.51 3.65 -1.28
C ALA A 51 9.85 2.40 -1.87
N LEU A 52 9.34 1.50 -1.01
CA LEU A 52 8.63 0.29 -1.43
C LEU A 52 7.41 0.63 -2.30
N VAL A 53 6.54 1.53 -1.82
CA VAL A 53 5.33 1.93 -2.55
C VAL A 53 5.70 2.60 -3.88
N SER A 54 6.73 3.44 -3.90
CA SER A 54 7.23 4.06 -5.14
C SER A 54 7.69 3.03 -6.15
N TRP A 55 8.47 2.04 -5.71
CA TRP A 55 8.93 0.95 -6.56
C TRP A 55 7.77 0.12 -7.12
N MET A 56 6.80 -0.26 -6.28
CA MET A 56 5.61 -1.02 -6.72
C MET A 56 4.81 -0.26 -7.78
N ARG A 57 4.63 1.06 -7.60
CA ARG A 57 3.90 1.92 -8.52
C ARG A 57 4.69 2.18 -9.82
N ALA A 58 6.01 2.26 -9.75
CA ALA A 58 6.86 2.37 -10.94
C ALA A 58 6.82 1.08 -11.76
N GLN A 59 7.02 -0.07 -11.11
CA GLN A 59 7.17 -1.36 -11.78
C GLN A 59 5.85 -1.91 -12.35
N TRP A 60 4.72 -1.67 -11.65
CA TRP A 60 3.44 -2.30 -12.00
C TRP A 60 2.30 -1.33 -12.23
N GLY A 61 2.45 -0.05 -11.85
CA GLY A 61 1.41 0.97 -11.97
C GLY A 61 1.66 2.01 -13.05
N GLY A 62 2.83 2.00 -13.71
CA GLY A 62 3.22 3.03 -14.68
C GLY A 62 3.39 4.42 -14.08
N ARG A 63 3.61 4.54 -12.76
CA ARG A 63 3.72 5.82 -12.03
C ARG A 63 5.17 6.22 -11.71
N GLY A 64 6.13 5.83 -12.54
CA GLY A 64 7.56 6.09 -12.28
C GLY A 64 7.92 7.57 -12.09
N GLY A 65 7.16 8.48 -12.69
CA GLY A 65 7.34 9.94 -12.52
C GLY A 65 6.67 10.55 -11.28
N HIS A 66 6.02 9.74 -10.43
CA HIS A 66 5.26 10.21 -9.27
C HIS A 66 5.61 9.43 -8.00
N PRO A 67 6.85 9.58 -7.48
CA PRO A 67 7.28 8.89 -6.28
C PRO A 67 6.49 9.33 -5.05
N VAL A 68 6.31 8.40 -4.12
CA VAL A 68 5.74 8.65 -2.79
C VAL A 68 6.85 9.16 -1.87
N THR A 69 6.53 10.16 -1.04
CA THR A 69 7.47 10.73 -0.06
C THR A 69 7.18 10.22 1.35
N ALA A 70 8.21 10.18 2.20
CA ALA A 70 8.05 9.81 3.61
C ALA A 70 7.06 10.73 4.34
N GLY A 71 7.04 12.03 4.00
CA GLY A 71 6.09 12.99 4.57
C GLY A 71 4.63 12.64 4.25
N LEU A 72 4.37 12.12 3.04
CA LEU A 72 3.04 11.63 2.67
C LEU A 72 2.65 10.39 3.47
N VAL A 73 3.57 9.43 3.63
CA VAL A 73 3.33 8.22 4.44
C VAL A 73 3.04 8.59 5.89
N LYS A 74 3.82 9.50 6.47
CA LYS A 74 3.64 10.01 7.84
C LYS A 74 2.27 10.69 8.04
N ALA A 75 1.82 11.46 7.06
CA ALA A 75 0.49 12.07 7.10
C ALA A 75 -0.63 11.01 7.16
N PHE A 76 -0.48 9.91 6.41
CA PHE A 76 -1.42 8.78 6.45
C PHE A 76 -1.35 8.00 7.76
N GLN A 77 -0.17 7.79 8.33
CA GLN A 77 -0.01 7.07 9.59
C GLN A 77 -0.70 7.79 10.77
N ARG A 78 -0.69 9.13 10.76
CA ARG A 78 -1.42 9.96 11.74
C ARG A 78 -2.94 9.94 11.57
N SER A 79 -3.44 9.66 10.38
CA SER A 79 -4.88 9.65 10.11
C SER A 79 -5.62 8.37 10.55
N VAL A 80 -4.86 7.33 10.92
CA VAL A 80 -5.40 6.00 11.26
C VAL A 80 -5.29 5.69 12.77
N ARG A 81 -4.50 6.44 13.53
CA ARG A 81 -4.46 6.38 15.01
C ARG A 81 -5.45 7.36 15.61
#